data_AF-A0AAF3EHE1-F1
#
_entry.id   AF-A0AAF3EHE1-F1
#
_cell.length_a   1.000
_cell.length_b   1.000
_cell.length_c   1.000
_cell.angle_alpha   90.00
_cell.angle_beta   90.00
_cell.angle_gamma   90.00
#
_symmetry.space_group_name_H-M   'P 1'
#
loop_
_entity.id
_entity.type
_entity.pdbx_description
1 polymer ?
#
loop_
_entity_poly.entity_id
_entity_poly.type
_entity_poly.pdbx_seq_one_letter_code
_entity_poly.pdbx_strand_id
1 'polypeptide(L)'
;MTSSATVNGMTTTQLTPQKVTPTYTDAPSTIWAIRGGIQPLATPRCGFDGNDCPLSDWQRSGIYICIGGGVLLLFVLFFFVVLIYIFREKRKEAARRDAEWQIPFLTLEKLGKAKSHESRSMHSLHSMRSSKSSHSKFSMNSKQDTADLGYFVLNDEPVFAYKYKMMPRLIFEDFAEFRMLRKLEHDNVHRFIGICHDHSPMMSIWKFASRGTLEEVIAKGSMNLDAFFAMSLIRDLSEGLQFIHRSFLGVHGNLCSRTCWIDERWQLKVQDRMVELVEEKKKSDILLQRMLPKQVAEKLKMGQSVEPESFESVTIFFSDVVQFTNLAAKCTPLQIVNLLNDLYTMFDTIIEQHSVYKVETIGDGYLCVSGLPYRNGIQHVREIAEMSLSFLTVVQAFRIPHLPSESINLRIGMHSGSCVAGVVGLAMPRYCLFGDTVNTASRMESNGKPGRIHISGEAEALLRQVGGYETETRGEVIIKGKGVMETFWLNGRSSTGSSHNQPRLLSRSSPLQTSTNTRLFHSREPTPPMQNERSMKSTHQPILPNYDEAEGMYRKANPRKNS
;
A
#
# COMPACT_ATOMS: atom_id res chain seq x y z
N MET A 1 15.56 57.62 -39.19
CA MET A 1 16.60 58.45 -39.82
C MET A 1 16.16 58.74 -41.24
N THR A 2 16.06 60.03 -41.53
CA THR A 2 15.51 60.68 -42.72
C THR A 2 16.32 60.41 -43.98
N SER A 3 15.66 60.17 -45.11
CA SER A 3 16.16 60.62 -46.42
C SER A 3 14.98 60.84 -47.36
N SER A 4 14.70 62.11 -47.60
CA SER A 4 13.84 62.65 -48.63
C SER A 4 14.67 62.84 -49.90
N ALA A 5 14.25 62.25 -51.02
CA ALA A 5 14.74 62.60 -52.34
C ALA A 5 13.55 63.02 -53.23
N THR A 6 13.46 64.32 -53.43
CA THR A 6 12.59 65.00 -54.40
C THR A 6 13.00 64.62 -55.82
N VAL A 7 12.04 64.13 -56.61
CA VAL A 7 12.19 63.93 -58.04
C VAL A 7 11.71 65.19 -58.76
N ASN A 8 12.64 65.78 -59.53
CA ASN A 8 12.41 66.88 -60.45
C ASN A 8 11.54 66.46 -61.63
N GLY A 9 10.72 67.42 -62.08
CA GLY A 9 9.72 67.24 -63.11
C GLY A 9 10.27 66.76 -64.45
N MET A 10 9.58 65.78 -65.00
CA MET A 10 9.36 65.64 -66.44
C MET A 10 7.85 65.55 -66.65
N THR A 11 7.31 66.62 -67.24
CA THR A 11 5.95 66.73 -67.74
C THR A 11 5.80 65.78 -68.92
N THR A 12 5.47 64.52 -68.66
CA THR A 12 5.04 63.59 -69.72
C THR A 12 3.54 63.64 -69.80
N THR A 13 3.07 64.42 -70.77
CA THR A 13 1.72 64.54 -71.27
C THR A 13 1.00 63.18 -71.21
N GLN A 14 0.02 63.05 -70.32
CA GLN A 14 -0.87 61.89 -70.35
C GLN A 14 -1.66 61.95 -71.66
N LEU A 15 -1.20 61.18 -72.66
CA LEU A 15 -2.03 60.73 -73.76
C LEU A 15 -3.20 59.98 -73.12
N THR A 16 -4.36 60.62 -73.08
CA THR A 16 -5.63 59.97 -72.75
C THR A 16 -5.73 58.70 -73.60
N PRO A 17 -5.82 57.50 -73.02
CA PRO A 17 -5.95 56.28 -73.79
C PRO A 17 -7.26 56.39 -74.58
N GLN A 18 -7.14 56.47 -75.91
CA GLN A 18 -8.28 56.42 -76.82
C GLN A 18 -9.07 55.17 -76.46
N LYS A 19 -10.34 55.38 -76.12
CA LYS A 19 -11.27 54.32 -75.74
C LYS A 19 -11.64 53.56 -77.00
N VAL A 20 -10.78 52.64 -77.42
CA VAL A 20 -11.04 51.74 -78.55
C VAL A 20 -12.11 50.77 -78.06
N THR A 21 -13.33 50.90 -78.57
CA THR A 21 -14.38 49.90 -78.33
C THR A 21 -14.06 48.65 -79.14
N PRO A 22 -13.88 47.49 -78.50
CA PRO A 22 -13.64 46.25 -79.22
C PRO A 22 -14.86 45.91 -80.09
N THR A 23 -14.61 45.43 -81.32
CA THR A 23 -15.65 44.95 -82.26
C THR A 23 -16.16 43.54 -81.94
N TYR A 24 -15.71 42.94 -80.83
CA TYR A 24 -16.14 41.63 -80.35
C TYR A 24 -16.92 41.75 -79.05
N THR A 25 -17.93 40.90 -78.86
CA THR A 25 -18.79 40.88 -77.67
C THR A 25 -18.28 39.95 -76.57
N ASP A 26 -17.49 38.91 -76.91
CA ASP A 26 -16.96 37.94 -75.95
C ASP A 26 -15.53 37.49 -76.28
N ALA A 27 -14.55 37.92 -75.48
CA ALA A 27 -13.12 37.67 -75.71
C ALA A 27 -12.70 36.17 -75.65
N PRO A 28 -13.20 35.36 -74.68
CA PRO A 28 -12.86 33.94 -74.56
C PRO A 28 -13.28 33.12 -75.78
N SER A 29 -14.50 33.29 -76.27
CA SER A 29 -15.02 32.54 -77.42
C SER A 29 -14.57 33.08 -78.78
N THR A 30 -14.11 34.34 -78.86
CA THR A 30 -13.73 34.97 -80.13
C THR A 30 -12.21 35.04 -80.33
N ILE A 31 -11.47 35.59 -79.36
CA ILE A 31 -10.02 35.81 -79.49
C ILE A 31 -9.24 34.59 -78.98
N TRP A 32 -9.70 34.01 -77.87
CA TRP A 32 -8.98 32.92 -77.19
C TRP A 32 -9.60 31.54 -77.44
N ALA A 33 -10.44 31.40 -78.47
CA ALA A 33 -11.11 30.15 -78.83
C ALA A 33 -10.12 28.98 -79.02
N ILE A 34 -8.99 29.28 -79.66
CA ILE A 34 -7.91 28.33 -79.95
C ILE A 34 -7.14 27.91 -78.67
N ARG A 35 -7.36 28.61 -77.55
CA ARG A 35 -6.78 28.32 -76.22
C ARG A 35 -7.84 27.89 -75.20
N GLY A 36 -9.00 27.42 -75.67
CA GLY A 36 -10.09 26.99 -74.78
C GLY A 36 -10.68 28.14 -73.94
N GLY A 37 -10.59 29.38 -74.43
CA GLY A 37 -11.11 30.57 -73.74
C GLY A 37 -10.17 31.20 -72.71
N ILE A 38 -8.96 30.66 -72.52
CA ILE A 38 -8.03 31.13 -71.50
C ILE A 38 -7.12 32.22 -72.07
N GLN A 39 -7.28 33.44 -71.55
CA GLN A 39 -6.38 34.56 -71.83
C GLN A 39 -5.01 34.30 -71.19
N PRO A 40 -3.90 34.36 -71.95
CA PRO A 40 -2.57 34.28 -71.36
C PRO A 40 -2.28 35.50 -70.49
N LEU A 41 -1.52 35.27 -69.41
CA LEU A 41 -0.92 36.34 -68.62
C LEU A 41 -0.04 37.20 -69.51
N ALA A 42 -0.09 38.53 -69.34
CA ALA A 42 0.73 39.48 -70.09
C ALA A 42 2.26 39.24 -69.91
N THR A 43 2.64 38.59 -68.80
CA THR A 43 4.00 38.15 -68.47
C THR A 43 3.95 36.71 -67.94
N PRO A 44 4.86 35.81 -68.35
CA PRO A 44 4.93 34.45 -67.81
C PRO A 44 5.20 34.44 -66.30
N ARG A 45 4.84 33.34 -65.60
CA ARG A 45 5.00 33.21 -64.14
C ARG A 45 6.44 33.30 -63.63
N CYS A 46 7.44 33.14 -64.51
CA CYS A 46 8.85 33.29 -64.18
C CYS A 46 9.52 34.50 -64.85
N GLY A 47 8.72 35.45 -65.36
CA GLY A 47 9.22 36.48 -66.28
C GLY A 47 9.56 35.90 -67.65
N PHE A 48 9.96 36.76 -68.60
CA PHE A 48 10.40 36.29 -69.92
C PHE A 48 11.83 35.72 -69.88
N ASP A 49 12.64 36.15 -68.91
CA ASP A 49 14.04 35.75 -68.75
C ASP A 49 14.23 34.59 -67.75
N GLY A 50 13.15 34.07 -67.17
CA GLY A 50 13.18 32.94 -66.22
C GLY A 50 13.67 33.27 -64.80
N ASN A 51 14.08 34.51 -64.55
CA ASN A 51 14.67 34.96 -63.28
C ASN A 51 13.66 35.34 -62.19
N ASP A 52 12.38 35.52 -62.54
CA ASP A 52 11.32 35.92 -61.62
C ASP A 52 10.45 34.75 -61.16
N CYS A 53 11.03 33.53 -61.06
CA CYS A 53 10.31 32.39 -60.50
C CYS A 53 9.99 32.62 -59.01
N PRO A 54 8.73 32.52 -58.57
CA PRO A 54 8.44 32.51 -57.14
C PRO A 54 9.07 31.28 -56.48
N LEU A 55 9.98 31.49 -55.52
CA LEU A 55 10.57 30.42 -54.70
C LEU A 55 9.47 29.67 -53.94
N SER A 56 9.61 28.35 -53.78
CA SER A 56 8.62 27.52 -53.07
C SER A 56 8.36 28.01 -51.65
N ASP A 57 7.10 28.02 -51.21
CA ASP A 57 6.68 28.50 -49.88
C ASP A 57 7.46 27.85 -48.72
N TRP A 58 7.97 26.64 -48.94
CA TRP A 58 8.77 25.86 -48.00
C TRP A 58 10.15 26.47 -47.73
N GLN A 59 10.80 27.09 -48.72
CA GLN A 59 12.12 27.73 -48.54
C GLN A 59 12.04 29.05 -47.79
N ARG A 60 10.94 29.80 -47.93
CA ARG A 60 10.72 31.07 -47.21
C ARG A 60 10.17 30.86 -45.80
N SER A 61 9.26 29.90 -45.64
CA SER A 61 8.59 29.63 -44.35
C SER A 61 9.35 28.63 -43.47
N GLY A 62 10.17 27.76 -44.06
CA GLY A 62 10.94 26.74 -43.33
C GLY A 62 11.92 27.33 -42.31
N ILE A 63 12.55 28.48 -42.62
CA ILE A 63 13.45 29.17 -41.69
C ILE A 63 12.69 29.65 -40.44
N TYR A 64 11.51 30.25 -40.62
CA TYR A 64 10.69 30.71 -39.49
C TYR A 64 10.14 29.56 -38.64
N ILE A 65 9.81 28.43 -39.26
CA ILE A 65 9.38 27.22 -38.55
C ILE A 65 10.55 26.62 -37.74
N CYS A 66 11.75 26.56 -38.30
CA CYS A 66 12.94 26.10 -37.59
C CYS A 66 13.32 27.03 -36.43
N ILE A 67 13.26 28.36 -36.63
CA ILE A 67 13.50 29.34 -35.56
C ILE A 67 12.42 29.23 -34.47
N GLY A 68 11.15 29.15 -34.85
CA GLY A 68 10.03 28.97 -33.91
C GLY A 68 10.14 27.68 -33.11
N GLY A 69 10.51 26.57 -33.76
CA GLY A 69 10.77 25.29 -33.10
C GLY A 69 11.96 25.34 -32.13
N GLY A 70 13.04 26.02 -32.51
CA GLY A 70 14.21 26.23 -31.65
C GLY A 70 13.87 27.08 -30.41
N VAL A 71 13.10 28.15 -30.58
CA VAL A 71 12.63 28.99 -29.46
C VAL A 71 11.71 28.20 -28.54
N LEU A 72 10.77 27.41 -29.10
CA LEU A 72 9.89 26.55 -28.31
C LEU A 72 10.68 25.50 -27.52
N LEU A 73 11.68 24.86 -28.14
CA LEU A 73 12.55 23.90 -27.48
C LEU A 73 13.29 24.53 -26.30
N LEU A 74 13.81 25.75 -26.46
CA LEU A 74 14.48 26.48 -25.39
C LEU A 74 13.54 26.81 -24.23
N PHE A 75 12.30 27.22 -24.52
CA PHE A 75 11.28 27.44 -23.47
C PHE A 75 10.94 26.15 -22.72
N VAL A 76 10.80 25.03 -23.44
CA VAL A 76 10.54 23.72 -22.84
C VAL A 76 11.71 23.29 -21.95
N LEU A 77 12.95 23.43 -22.43
CA LEU A 77 14.16 23.13 -21.65
C LEU A 77 14.26 24.01 -20.40
N PHE A 78 14.00 25.31 -20.52
CA PHE A 78 13.98 26.23 -19.38
C PHE A 78 12.90 25.83 -18.36
N PHE A 79 11.70 25.49 -18.81
CA PHE A 79 10.63 25.01 -17.94
C PHE A 79 11.03 23.72 -17.19
N PHE A 80 11.67 22.76 -17.86
CA PHE A 80 12.20 21.56 -17.20
C PHE A 80 13.29 21.89 -16.16
N VAL A 81 14.19 22.83 -16.45
CA VAL A 81 15.21 23.28 -15.48
C VAL A 81 14.56 23.92 -14.26
N VAL A 82 13.55 24.78 -14.45
CA VAL A 82 12.79 25.40 -13.34
C VAL A 82 12.04 24.35 -12.54
N LEU A 83 11.37 23.39 -13.18
CA LEU A 83 10.71 22.28 -12.49
C LEU A 83 11.70 21.44 -11.67
N ILE A 84 12.85 21.10 -12.24
CA ILE A 84 13.91 20.37 -11.53
C ILE A 84 14.42 21.20 -10.36
N TYR A 85 14.62 22.51 -10.52
CA TYR A 85 15.04 23.40 -9.45
C TYR A 85 14.02 23.43 -8.31
N ILE A 86 12.74 23.69 -8.61
CA ILE A 86 11.64 23.68 -7.62
C ILE A 86 11.57 22.32 -6.91
N PHE A 87 11.70 21.22 -7.65
CA PHE A 87 11.63 19.87 -7.07
C PHE A 87 12.84 19.58 -6.16
N ARG A 88 14.05 20.01 -6.54
CA ARG A 88 15.25 19.91 -5.71
C ARG A 88 15.15 20.77 -4.46
N GLU A 89 14.61 21.98 -4.59
CA GLU A 89 14.41 22.88 -3.46
C GLU A 89 13.38 22.32 -2.48
N LYS A 90 12.23 21.84 -2.98
CA LYS A 90 11.26 21.12 -2.15
C LYS A 90 11.84 19.88 -1.47
N ARG A 91 12.69 19.10 -2.16
CA ARG A 91 13.39 17.96 -1.53
C ARG A 91 14.35 18.41 -0.43
N LYS A 92 15.11 19.50 -0.64
CA LYS A 92 16.00 20.07 0.38
C LYS A 92 15.21 20.59 1.59
N GLU A 93 14.08 21.26 1.36
CA GLU A 93 13.19 21.73 2.42
C GLU A 93 12.61 20.57 3.23
N ALA A 94 12.16 19.49 2.56
CA ALA A 94 11.67 18.29 3.23
C ALA A 94 12.77 17.66 4.11
N ALA A 95 13.99 17.52 3.59
CA ALA A 95 15.13 16.99 4.34
C ALA A 95 15.52 17.87 5.54
N ARG A 96 15.47 19.21 5.40
CA ARG A 96 15.70 20.13 6.52
C ARG A 96 14.65 19.97 7.63
N ARG A 97 13.37 19.88 7.26
CA ARG A 97 12.27 19.63 8.21
C ARG A 97 12.37 18.27 8.88
N ASP A 98 12.87 17.27 8.16
CA ASP A 98 13.08 15.93 8.72
C ASP A 98 14.26 15.90 9.70
N ALA A 99 15.28 16.73 9.48
CA ALA A 99 16.39 16.88 10.42
C ALA A 99 15.98 17.55 11.74
N GLU A 100 14.91 18.35 11.78
CA GLU A 100 14.52 19.08 12.99
C GLU A 100 13.99 18.19 14.12
N TRP A 101 13.28 17.11 13.81
CA TRP A 101 12.80 16.15 14.81
C TRP A 101 13.83 15.05 15.11
N GLN A 102 14.87 14.90 14.29
CA GLN A 102 15.95 13.95 14.52
C GLN A 102 17.00 14.59 15.45
N ILE A 103 17.09 14.08 16.67
CA ILE A 103 18.01 14.61 17.69
C ILE A 103 19.19 13.64 17.79
N PRO A 104 20.41 14.04 17.39
CA PRO A 104 21.58 13.21 17.56
C PRO A 104 21.87 13.00 19.06
N PHE A 105 22.22 11.78 19.45
CA PHE A 105 22.56 11.44 20.84
C PHE A 105 23.68 12.32 21.40
N LEU A 106 24.65 12.73 20.58
CA LEU A 106 25.74 13.61 20.99
C LEU A 106 25.26 14.99 21.49
N THR A 107 24.07 15.43 21.09
CA THR A 107 23.48 16.70 21.55
C THR A 107 22.77 16.57 22.90
N LEU A 108 22.57 15.35 23.40
CA LEU A 108 21.93 15.06 24.66
C LEU A 108 22.98 14.93 25.76
N GLU A 109 23.07 15.93 26.63
CA GLU A 109 23.93 15.88 27.80
C GLU A 109 23.18 15.24 28.98
N LYS A 110 23.78 14.25 29.65
CA LYS A 110 23.14 13.65 30.84
C LYS A 110 23.02 14.68 31.96
N LEU A 111 21.86 14.73 32.60
CA LEU A 111 21.65 15.58 33.78
C LEU A 111 22.59 15.09 34.91
N GLY A 112 23.59 15.91 35.25
CA GLY A 112 24.74 15.49 36.03
C GLY A 112 24.40 15.02 37.45
N LYS A 113 24.91 13.83 37.82
CA LYS A 113 25.34 13.54 39.19
C LYS A 113 26.36 14.61 39.56
N ALA A 114 26.16 15.30 40.69
CA ALA A 114 27.08 16.32 41.18
C ALA A 114 28.52 15.79 41.16
N LYS A 115 29.37 16.36 40.30
CA LYS A 115 30.82 16.19 40.42
C LYS A 115 31.24 16.97 41.66
N SER A 116 31.58 16.24 42.72
CA SER A 116 32.46 16.75 43.77
C SER A 116 33.82 17.08 43.16
N HIS A 117 34.38 18.22 43.59
CA HIS A 117 35.73 18.75 43.43
C HIS A 117 35.96 19.95 42.48
N GLU A 118 36.48 20.98 43.15
CA GLU A 118 37.47 21.99 42.76
C GLU A 118 37.04 23.26 42.01
N SER A 119 36.76 24.27 42.84
CA SER A 119 37.54 25.52 42.88
C SER A 119 38.00 26.10 41.54
N ARG A 120 37.14 26.89 40.89
CA ARG A 120 37.61 28.04 40.09
C ARG A 120 36.76 29.27 40.37
N SER A 121 37.43 30.25 40.94
CA SER A 121 37.00 31.61 41.26
C SER A 121 36.50 32.39 40.06
N MET A 122 35.43 33.18 40.24
CA MET A 122 35.32 34.51 39.62
C MET A 122 34.65 35.50 40.57
N HIS A 123 35.40 36.54 40.88
CA HIS A 123 34.97 37.76 41.55
C HIS A 123 34.32 38.71 40.52
N SER A 124 33.44 39.59 41.02
CA SER A 124 32.88 40.82 40.40
C SER A 124 31.63 40.59 39.51
N LEU A 125 30.53 41.36 39.56
CA LEU A 125 30.23 42.70 40.06
C LEU A 125 28.81 42.79 40.65
N HIS A 126 28.63 43.76 41.53
CA HIS A 126 27.37 44.28 42.04
C HIS A 126 26.36 44.58 40.91
N SER A 127 25.16 43.99 40.97
CA SER A 127 23.94 44.64 40.47
C SER A 127 22.74 44.22 41.31
N MET A 128 21.90 45.20 41.61
CA MET A 128 20.87 45.18 42.63
C MET A 128 19.77 44.15 42.34
N ARG A 129 19.58 43.25 43.29
CA ARG A 129 18.31 42.75 43.85
C ARG A 129 17.04 43.04 43.02
N SER A 130 16.68 42.10 42.13
CA SER A 130 15.26 41.78 41.88
C SER A 130 14.86 40.68 42.86
N SER A 131 13.84 40.91 43.68
CA SER A 131 13.27 39.94 44.61
C SER A 131 12.82 38.69 43.85
N LYS A 132 13.68 37.66 43.79
CA LYS A 132 13.27 36.33 43.35
C LYS A 132 12.34 35.78 44.42
N SER A 133 11.07 35.65 44.05
CA SER A 133 10.08 34.89 44.80
C SER A 133 10.67 33.54 45.19
N SER A 134 10.61 33.25 46.49
CA SER A 134 10.90 31.96 47.10
C SER A 134 9.85 30.93 46.68
N HIS A 135 9.87 30.53 45.41
CA HIS A 135 9.23 29.29 44.97
C HIS A 135 10.34 28.26 44.76
N SER A 136 10.31 27.28 45.65
CA SER A 136 11.11 26.06 45.71
C SER A 136 11.87 25.73 44.41
N LYS A 137 13.20 25.82 44.48
CA LYS A 137 14.10 24.93 43.72
C LYS A 137 13.78 23.49 44.16
N PHE A 138 12.69 22.92 43.66
CA PHE A 138 12.46 21.48 43.81
C PHE A 138 13.58 20.83 43.00
N SER A 139 14.53 20.26 43.73
CA SER A 139 15.85 19.92 43.25
C SER A 139 15.80 19.05 41.99
N MET A 140 16.24 19.60 40.86
CA MET A 140 16.52 18.85 39.63
C MET A 140 17.52 17.69 39.86
N ASN A 141 18.18 17.61 41.02
CA ASN A 141 19.16 16.57 41.34
C ASN A 141 18.57 15.28 41.92
N SER A 142 17.25 15.17 42.14
CA SER A 142 16.67 13.97 42.80
C SER A 142 16.09 12.92 41.83
N LYS A 143 15.97 13.22 40.54
CA LYS A 143 15.38 12.29 39.56
C LYS A 143 16.48 11.41 38.95
N GLN A 144 16.48 10.13 39.30
CA GLN A 144 17.40 9.14 38.74
C GLN A 144 16.83 8.52 37.47
N ASP A 145 17.72 8.21 36.51
CA ASP A 145 17.37 7.42 35.33
C ASP A 145 16.74 6.08 35.73
N THR A 146 15.63 5.74 35.09
CA THR A 146 15.01 4.41 35.21
C THR A 146 15.31 3.57 33.97
N ALA A 147 14.84 2.33 33.96
CA ALA A 147 14.98 1.44 32.79
C ALA A 147 14.30 2.03 31.54
N ASP A 148 13.14 2.67 31.72
CA ASP A 148 12.29 3.16 30.62
C ASP A 148 12.39 4.69 30.44
N LEU A 149 12.99 5.43 31.38
CA LEU A 149 13.12 6.88 31.35
C LEU A 149 14.57 7.35 31.56
N GLY A 150 14.96 8.43 30.90
CA GLY A 150 16.23 9.12 31.12
C GLY A 150 16.06 10.64 31.15
N TYR A 151 16.95 11.33 31.84
CA TYR A 151 16.92 12.79 31.97
C TYR A 151 18.15 13.42 31.32
N PHE A 152 17.91 14.37 30.41
CA PHE A 152 18.95 14.99 29.60
C PHE A 152 18.77 16.50 29.54
N VAL A 153 19.80 17.19 29.04
CA VAL A 153 19.77 18.59 28.65
C VAL A 153 19.99 18.65 27.14
N LEU A 154 19.15 19.41 26.44
CA LEU A 154 19.22 19.64 25.00
C LEU A 154 19.20 21.15 24.77
N ASN A 155 20.29 21.72 24.23
CA ASN A 155 20.43 23.16 24.01
C ASN A 155 20.12 24.01 25.26
N ASP A 156 20.73 23.68 26.40
CA ASP A 156 20.51 24.31 27.72
C ASP A 156 19.10 24.16 28.32
N GLU A 157 18.18 23.46 27.66
CA GLU A 157 16.86 23.16 28.20
C GLU A 157 16.80 21.72 28.75
N PRO A 158 16.24 21.50 29.95
CA PRO A 158 16.03 20.15 30.44
C PRO A 158 14.96 19.44 29.60
N VAL A 159 15.23 18.18 29.28
CA VAL A 159 14.33 17.28 28.56
C VAL A 159 14.29 15.93 29.26
N PHE A 160 13.22 15.18 29.04
CA PHE A 160 13.21 13.76 29.40
C PHE A 160 13.12 12.91 28.14
N ALA A 161 13.69 11.72 28.24
CA ALA A 161 13.76 10.75 27.18
C ALA A 161 13.05 9.47 27.61
N TYR A 162 12.15 8.97 26.79
CA TYR A 162 11.58 7.64 26.97
C TYR A 162 12.38 6.63 26.16
N LYS A 163 12.89 5.58 26.81
CA LYS A 163 13.76 4.56 26.22
C LYS A 163 12.91 3.40 25.73
N TYR A 164 12.96 3.14 24.42
CA TYR A 164 12.23 2.02 23.85
C TYR A 164 13.08 0.76 23.83
N LYS A 165 12.58 -0.32 24.44
CA LYS A 165 13.25 -1.63 24.46
C LYS A 165 13.34 -2.24 23.06
N MET A 166 12.36 -1.98 22.20
CA MET A 166 12.33 -2.41 20.82
C MET A 166 11.56 -1.38 20.01
N MET A 167 12.22 -0.68 19.09
CA MET A 167 11.55 0.17 18.10
C MET A 167 11.56 -0.52 16.75
N PRO A 168 10.43 -0.53 16.01
CA PRO A 168 10.39 -1.05 14.66
C PRO A 168 11.24 -0.16 13.74
N ARG A 169 11.70 -0.75 12.62
CA ARG A 169 12.46 -0.04 11.60
C ARG A 169 11.63 1.12 11.05
N LEU A 170 12.10 2.35 11.25
CA LEU A 170 11.40 3.54 10.77
C LEU A 170 11.25 3.51 9.23
N ILE A 171 10.03 3.70 8.76
CA ILE A 171 9.67 3.83 7.34
C ILE A 171 9.44 5.31 7.03
N PHE A 172 9.55 5.70 5.75
CA PHE A 172 9.32 7.09 5.31
C PHE A 172 7.95 7.66 5.73
N GLU A 173 6.92 6.82 5.84
CA GLU A 173 5.58 7.22 6.32
C GLU A 173 5.64 7.74 7.77
N ASP A 174 6.40 7.07 8.63
CA ASP A 174 6.58 7.44 10.05
C ASP A 174 7.19 8.85 10.19
N PHE A 175 7.99 9.30 9.22
CA PHE A 175 8.64 10.63 9.25
C PHE A 175 7.63 11.77 9.08
N ALA A 176 6.56 11.56 8.31
CA ALA A 176 5.50 12.54 8.18
C ALA A 176 4.76 12.71 9.51
N GLU A 177 4.49 11.61 10.21
CA GLU A 177 3.83 11.61 11.51
C GLU A 177 4.69 12.30 12.58
N PHE A 178 6.00 12.02 12.65
CA PHE A 178 6.89 12.71 13.60
C PHE A 178 6.99 14.23 13.36
N ARG A 179 6.93 14.67 12.09
CA ARG A 179 6.84 16.11 11.78
C ARG A 179 5.55 16.73 12.26
N MET A 180 4.42 16.03 12.12
CA MET A 180 3.13 16.53 12.61
C MET A 180 3.10 16.55 14.13
N LEU A 181 3.65 15.52 14.77
CA LEU A 181 3.83 15.41 16.22
C LEU A 181 4.62 16.58 16.82
N ARG A 182 5.76 16.93 16.22
CA ARG A 182 6.58 18.07 16.66
C ARG A 182 5.86 19.42 16.53
N LYS A 183 4.89 19.53 15.61
CA LYS A 183 4.08 20.73 15.42
C LYS A 183 2.91 20.82 16.40
N LEU A 184 2.57 19.74 17.12
CA LEU A 184 1.52 19.80 18.13
C LEU A 184 2.02 20.59 19.33
N GLU A 185 1.39 21.72 19.55
CA GLU A 185 1.62 22.58 20.70
C GLU A 185 0.28 22.98 21.30
N HIS A 186 0.10 22.65 22.57
CA HIS A 186 -1.07 22.99 23.36
C HIS A 186 -0.67 23.03 24.83
N ASP A 187 -1.32 23.89 25.62
CA ASP A 187 -0.96 24.07 27.03
C ASP A 187 -1.19 22.80 27.86
N ASN A 188 -2.16 21.98 27.48
CA ASN A 188 -2.50 20.73 28.17
C ASN A 188 -2.10 19.46 27.40
N VAL A 189 -1.23 19.57 26.39
CA VAL A 189 -0.63 18.40 25.72
C VAL A 189 0.87 18.42 25.90
N HIS A 190 1.45 17.26 26.14
CA HIS A 190 2.87 17.17 26.38
C HIS A 190 3.65 17.38 25.09
N ARG A 191 4.48 18.42 25.04
CA ARG A 191 5.26 18.78 23.85
C ARG A 191 6.31 17.71 23.53
N PHE A 192 6.12 17.05 22.38
CA PHE A 192 7.12 16.21 21.73
C PHE A 192 8.19 17.07 21.06
N ILE A 193 9.47 16.78 21.30
CA ILE A 193 10.59 17.51 20.71
C ILE A 193 11.12 16.75 19.50
N GLY A 194 11.36 15.45 19.66
CA GLY A 194 11.97 14.65 18.60
C GLY A 194 12.35 13.25 19.05
N ILE A 195 13.16 12.58 18.22
CA ILE A 195 13.61 11.21 18.42
C ILE A 195 15.12 11.14 18.25
N CYS A 196 15.75 10.44 19.19
CA CYS A 196 17.15 10.02 19.12
C CYS A 196 17.20 8.55 18.69
N HIS A 197 17.69 8.32 17.47
CA HIS A 197 17.70 7.03 16.78
C HIS A 197 19.11 6.47 16.55
N ASP A 198 20.13 7.26 16.82
CA ASP A 198 21.56 6.98 16.63
C ASP A 198 22.20 6.28 17.84
N HIS A 199 21.41 5.97 18.88
CA HIS A 199 21.82 5.27 20.09
C HIS A 199 20.88 4.10 20.40
N SER A 200 21.38 3.06 21.07
CA SER A 200 20.60 1.91 21.53
C SER A 200 20.53 1.89 23.07
N PRO A 201 19.33 1.88 23.69
CA PRO A 201 18.01 1.91 23.06
C PRO A 201 17.70 3.26 22.41
N MET A 202 16.86 3.21 21.37
CA MET A 202 16.27 4.38 20.74
C MET A 202 15.39 5.14 21.74
N MET A 203 15.31 6.47 21.61
CA MET A 203 14.62 7.31 22.58
C MET A 203 13.72 8.36 21.93
N SER A 204 12.55 8.62 22.51
CA SER A 204 11.75 9.81 22.21
C SER A 204 12.04 10.90 23.25
N ILE A 205 12.22 12.13 22.79
CA ILE A 205 12.62 13.29 23.58
C ILE A 205 11.44 14.23 23.71
N TRP A 206 11.18 14.65 24.94
CA TRP A 206 10.00 15.40 25.33
C TRP A 206 10.37 16.54 26.28
N LYS A 207 9.54 17.59 26.30
CA LYS A 207 9.76 18.74 27.18
C LYS A 207 9.72 18.32 28.65
N PHE A 208 10.71 18.74 29.44
CA PHE A 208 10.78 18.38 30.85
C PHE A 208 9.60 18.92 31.67
N ALA A 209 9.04 18.04 32.50
CA ALA A 209 8.00 18.34 33.46
C ALA A 209 8.56 18.10 34.88
N SER A 210 8.79 19.20 35.60
CA SER A 210 9.55 19.18 36.85
C SER A 210 8.89 18.37 37.97
N ARG A 211 7.55 18.37 38.05
CA ARG A 211 6.79 17.66 39.09
C ARG A 211 6.67 16.16 38.82
N GLY A 212 6.83 15.73 37.56
CA GLY A 212 6.71 14.33 37.15
C GLY A 212 5.29 13.98 36.73
N THR A 213 4.95 12.69 36.83
CA THR A 213 3.61 12.19 36.50
C THR A 213 2.63 12.45 37.64
N LEU A 214 1.34 12.48 37.33
CA LEU A 214 0.28 12.59 38.33
C LEU A 214 0.34 11.41 39.32
N GLU A 215 0.72 10.21 38.87
CA GLU A 215 0.96 9.05 39.75
C GLU A 215 2.05 9.35 40.79
N GLU A 216 3.22 9.85 40.38
CA GLU A 216 4.32 10.17 41.30
C GLU A 216 3.93 11.27 42.28
N VAL A 217 3.15 12.25 41.82
CA VAL A 217 2.68 13.37 42.63
C VAL A 217 1.67 12.90 43.68
N ILE A 218 0.73 12.03 43.31
CA ILE A 218 -0.23 11.42 44.24
C ILE A 218 0.51 10.52 45.25
N ALA A 219 1.45 9.69 44.78
CA ALA A 219 2.18 8.75 45.63
C ALA A 219 3.03 9.43 46.71
N LYS A 220 3.53 10.65 46.44
CA LYS A 220 4.30 11.44 47.42
C LYS A 220 3.46 11.91 48.60
N GLY A 221 2.13 11.90 48.51
CA GLY A 221 1.21 12.25 49.60
C GLY A 221 1.36 13.68 50.14
N SER A 222 2.16 14.53 49.48
CA SER A 222 2.54 15.86 49.98
C SER A 222 1.56 16.96 49.57
N MET A 223 0.42 16.60 48.98
CA MET A 223 -0.59 17.54 48.50
C MET A 223 -1.94 17.28 49.16
N ASN A 224 -2.53 18.33 49.71
CA ASN A 224 -3.96 18.34 49.96
C ASN A 224 -4.64 18.58 48.61
N LEU A 225 -5.08 17.49 47.96
CA LEU A 225 -5.94 17.55 46.77
C LEU A 225 -7.31 18.06 47.19
N ASP A 226 -7.45 19.37 47.38
CA ASP A 226 -8.75 19.97 47.60
C ASP A 226 -9.60 19.90 46.32
N ALA A 227 -10.91 20.06 46.47
CA ALA A 227 -11.84 19.92 45.36
C ALA A 227 -11.54 20.95 44.24
N PHE A 228 -11.07 22.14 44.60
CA PHE A 228 -10.73 23.18 43.64
C PHE A 228 -9.54 22.79 42.76
N PHE A 229 -8.47 22.29 43.37
CA PHE A 229 -7.29 21.83 42.69
C PHE A 229 -7.58 20.60 41.82
N ALA A 230 -8.35 19.63 42.33
CA ALA A 230 -8.79 18.48 41.54
C ALA A 230 -9.59 18.92 40.29
N MET A 231 -10.52 19.86 40.44
CA MET A 231 -11.28 20.42 39.31
C MET A 231 -10.39 21.14 38.29
N SER A 232 -9.32 21.81 38.74
CA SER A 232 -8.36 22.44 37.83
C SER A 232 -7.62 21.40 36.97
N LEU A 233 -7.19 20.28 37.55
CA LEU A 233 -6.54 19.19 36.83
C LEU A 233 -7.51 18.48 35.87
N ILE A 234 -8.78 18.32 36.26
CA ILE A 234 -9.81 17.73 35.40
C ILE A 234 -10.10 18.63 34.19
N ARG A 235 -10.16 19.95 34.39
CA ARG A 235 -10.33 20.91 33.29
C ARG A 235 -9.16 20.81 32.32
N ASP A 236 -7.94 20.90 32.82
CA ASP A 236 -6.72 20.77 32.01
C ASP A 236 -6.70 19.46 31.21
N LEU A 237 -7.05 18.34 31.86
CA LEU A 237 -7.18 17.05 31.20
C LEU A 237 -8.24 17.09 30.08
N SER A 238 -9.41 17.66 30.34
CA SER A 238 -10.49 17.74 29.35
C SER A 238 -10.11 18.58 28.13
N GLU A 239 -9.42 19.71 28.33
CA GLU A 239 -8.92 20.58 27.26
C GLU A 239 -7.84 19.87 26.43
N GLY A 240 -6.91 19.17 27.10
CA GLY A 240 -5.89 18.36 26.43
C GLY A 240 -6.49 17.25 25.58
N LEU A 241 -7.47 16.50 26.10
CA LEU A 241 -8.15 15.43 25.36
C LEU A 241 -8.95 15.97 24.18
N GLN A 242 -9.67 17.08 24.37
CA GLN A 242 -10.42 17.72 23.30
C GLN A 242 -9.52 18.16 22.15
N PHE A 243 -8.34 18.71 22.47
CA PHE A 243 -7.35 19.06 21.45
C PHE A 243 -6.84 17.81 20.72
N ILE A 244 -6.46 16.75 21.44
CA ILE A 244 -5.97 15.50 20.84
C ILE A 244 -7.01 14.91 19.87
N HIS A 245 -8.28 14.83 20.29
CA HIS A 245 -9.37 14.32 19.45
C HIS A 245 -9.66 15.16 18.21
N ARG A 246 -9.42 16.48 18.26
CA ARG A 246 -9.58 17.39 17.10
C ARG A 246 -8.35 17.48 16.21
N SER A 247 -7.20 17.05 16.73
CA SER A 247 -5.94 17.00 15.98
C SER A 247 -5.91 15.80 15.04
N PHE A 248 -4.83 15.65 14.26
CA PHE A 248 -4.63 14.49 13.38
C PHE A 248 -4.51 13.16 14.15
N LEU A 249 -4.31 13.21 15.47
CA LEU A 249 -4.21 12.03 16.32
C LEU A 249 -5.54 11.30 16.41
N GLY A 250 -6.62 12.03 16.70
CA GLY A 250 -7.98 11.49 16.83
C GLY A 250 -8.18 10.54 18.02
N VAL A 251 -7.11 10.01 18.62
CA VAL A 251 -7.10 9.06 19.73
C VAL A 251 -5.98 9.43 20.71
N HIS A 252 -6.15 9.13 22.00
CA HIS A 252 -5.21 9.50 23.09
C HIS A 252 -4.55 8.28 23.78
N GLY A 253 -4.71 7.08 23.22
CA GLY A 253 -4.18 5.84 23.78
C GLY A 253 -4.69 5.52 25.20
N ASN A 254 -3.86 4.83 25.99
CA ASN A 254 -4.17 4.42 27.36
C ASN A 254 -3.96 5.57 28.36
N LEU A 255 -4.99 6.40 28.53
CA LEU A 255 -4.98 7.51 29.48
C LEU A 255 -4.96 6.97 30.92
N CYS A 256 -3.87 7.24 31.64
CA CYS A 256 -3.71 6.90 33.04
C CYS A 256 -2.89 7.96 33.79
N SER A 257 -2.81 7.86 35.12
CA SER A 257 -2.04 8.80 35.95
C SER A 257 -0.54 8.86 35.59
N ARG A 258 0.00 7.83 34.90
CA ARG A 258 1.37 7.80 34.35
C ARG A 258 1.57 8.64 33.11
N THR A 259 0.52 8.82 32.31
CA THR A 259 0.58 9.59 31.05
C THR A 259 0.18 11.04 31.26
N CYS A 260 -0.34 11.40 32.43
CA CYS A 260 -0.61 12.78 32.83
C CYS A 260 0.61 13.38 33.53
N TRP A 261 1.25 14.36 32.90
CA TRP A 261 2.41 15.05 33.44
C TRP A 261 2.04 16.40 34.04
N ILE A 262 2.77 16.79 35.09
CA ILE A 262 2.56 18.05 35.78
C ILE A 262 3.82 18.91 35.65
N ASP A 263 3.63 20.14 35.19
CA ASP A 263 4.71 21.11 35.05
C ASP A 263 4.95 21.95 36.32
N GLU A 264 5.84 22.94 36.22
CA GLU A 264 6.18 23.84 37.33
C GLU A 264 5.00 24.69 37.82
N ARG A 265 4.03 24.94 36.93
CA ARG A 265 2.85 25.79 37.15
C ARG A 265 1.62 24.99 37.58
N TRP A 266 1.79 23.70 37.89
CA TRP A 266 0.70 22.78 38.22
C TRP A 266 -0.31 22.55 37.09
N GLN A 267 0.10 22.78 35.83
CA GLN A 267 -0.75 22.45 34.69
C GLN A 267 -0.59 20.97 34.33
N LEU A 268 -1.73 20.32 34.10
CA LEU A 268 -1.75 18.93 33.63
C LEU A 268 -1.56 18.90 32.11
N LYS A 269 -0.61 18.08 31.66
CA LYS A 269 -0.29 17.84 30.26
C LYS A 269 -0.46 16.37 29.93
N VAL A 270 -1.33 16.07 28.96
CA VAL A 270 -1.54 14.70 28.49
C VAL A 270 -0.40 14.32 27.55
N GLN A 271 0.36 13.30 27.92
CA GLN A 271 1.34 12.67 27.04
C GLN A 271 0.67 11.55 26.26
N ASP A 272 0.78 11.61 24.94
CA ASP A 272 0.33 10.54 24.08
C ASP A 272 1.45 9.51 23.83
N ARG A 273 1.14 8.22 23.93
CA ARG A 273 2.05 7.11 23.60
C ARG A 273 1.89 6.67 22.15
N MET A 274 1.87 7.64 21.25
CA MET A 274 1.55 7.41 19.84
C MET A 274 2.42 6.35 19.18
N VAL A 275 3.71 6.31 19.49
CA VAL A 275 4.64 5.39 18.84
C VAL A 275 4.28 3.93 19.13
N GLU A 276 3.93 3.63 20.39
CA GLU A 276 3.47 2.29 20.80
C GLU A 276 2.11 1.98 20.14
N LEU A 277 1.22 2.98 20.11
CA LEU A 277 -0.13 2.85 19.54
C LEU A 277 -0.13 2.63 18.02
N VAL A 278 0.71 3.37 17.28
CA VAL A 278 0.84 3.25 15.82
C VAL A 278 1.38 1.88 15.45
N GLU A 279 2.37 1.37 16.19
CA GLU A 279 2.89 0.03 15.95
C GLU A 279 1.85 -1.06 16.25
N GLU A 280 1.14 -0.94 17.38
CA GLU A 280 0.08 -1.89 17.75
C GLU A 280 -1.08 -1.88 16.75
N LYS A 281 -1.49 -0.68 16.31
CA LYS A 281 -2.48 -0.49 15.24
C LYS A 281 -2.01 -1.12 13.93
N LYS A 282 -0.75 -0.93 13.54
CA LYS A 282 -0.18 -1.52 12.32
C LYS A 282 -0.15 -3.05 12.39
N LYS A 283 0.21 -3.62 13.54
CA LYS A 283 0.17 -5.08 13.77
C LYS A 283 -1.26 -5.62 13.66
N SER A 284 -2.21 -4.93 14.28
CA SER A 284 -3.64 -5.27 14.21
C SER A 284 -4.17 -5.19 12.78
N ASP A 285 -3.82 -4.12 12.04
CA ASP A 285 -4.20 -3.91 10.65
C ASP A 285 -3.64 -5.01 9.73
N ILE A 286 -2.36 -5.38 9.88
CA ILE A 286 -1.74 -6.47 9.12
C ILE A 286 -2.45 -7.81 9.41
N LEU A 287 -2.75 -8.08 10.69
CA LEU A 287 -3.45 -9.32 11.07
C LEU A 287 -4.85 -9.37 10.47
N LEU A 288 -5.60 -8.27 10.55
CA LEU A 288 -6.94 -8.16 9.98
C LEU A 288 -6.93 -8.35 8.46
N GLN A 289 -5.96 -7.75 7.75
CA GLN A 289 -5.79 -7.90 6.30
C GLN A 289 -5.32 -9.31 5.88
N ARG A 290 -4.72 -10.09 6.78
CA ARG A 290 -4.41 -11.51 6.55
C ARG A 290 -5.64 -12.41 6.74
N MET A 291 -6.59 -11.99 7.57
CA MET A 291 -7.81 -12.76 7.84
C MET A 291 -8.95 -12.43 6.88
N LEU A 292 -9.01 -11.19 6.39
CA LEU A 292 -10.12 -10.69 5.57
C LEU A 292 -9.60 -9.90 4.35
N PRO A 293 -10.36 -9.87 3.25
CA PRO A 293 -9.99 -9.03 2.12
C PRO A 293 -9.97 -7.55 2.50
N LYS A 294 -9.04 -6.78 1.92
CA LYS A 294 -8.81 -5.37 2.29
C LYS A 294 -10.07 -4.50 2.33
N GLN A 295 -10.94 -4.61 1.32
CA GLN A 295 -12.19 -3.83 1.26
C GLN A 295 -13.13 -4.13 2.44
N VAL A 296 -13.19 -5.40 2.84
CA VAL A 296 -14.03 -5.87 3.96
C VAL A 296 -13.43 -5.44 5.29
N ALA A 297 -12.10 -5.59 5.43
CA ALA A 297 -11.36 -5.16 6.62
C ALA A 297 -11.54 -3.66 6.89
N GLU A 298 -11.43 -2.81 5.87
CA GLU A 298 -11.59 -1.36 6.03
C GLU A 298 -13.03 -0.96 6.41
N LYS A 299 -14.06 -1.61 5.85
CA LYS A 299 -15.46 -1.38 6.27
C LYS A 299 -15.67 -1.73 7.74
N LEU A 300 -15.15 -2.88 8.18
CA LEU A 300 -15.25 -3.30 9.58
C LEU A 300 -14.49 -2.36 10.52
N LYS A 301 -13.31 -1.86 10.11
CA LYS A 301 -12.55 -0.85 10.86
C LYS A 301 -13.33 0.46 11.05
N MET A 302 -14.17 0.82 10.08
CA MET A 302 -15.06 1.99 10.17
C MET A 302 -16.33 1.72 11.00
N GLY A 303 -16.48 0.52 11.60
CA GLY A 303 -17.68 0.11 12.32
C GLY A 303 -18.89 -0.12 11.40
N GLN A 304 -18.68 -0.23 10.09
CA GLN A 304 -19.74 -0.48 9.12
C GLN A 304 -20.02 -1.98 9.03
N SER A 305 -21.30 -2.34 8.93
CA SER A 305 -21.69 -3.72 8.59
C SER A 305 -21.31 -4.04 7.15
N VAL A 306 -20.78 -5.24 6.93
CA VAL A 306 -20.47 -5.74 5.59
C VAL A 306 -21.67 -6.53 5.09
N GLU A 307 -22.46 -5.93 4.20
CA GLU A 307 -23.59 -6.62 3.57
C GLU A 307 -23.09 -7.68 2.58
N PRO A 308 -23.82 -8.82 2.44
CA PRO A 308 -23.53 -9.81 1.42
C PRO A 308 -23.63 -9.21 0.01
N GLU A 309 -22.68 -9.54 -0.86
CA GLU A 309 -22.61 -9.07 -2.24
C GLU A 309 -22.78 -10.23 -3.22
N SER A 310 -23.57 -10.02 -4.27
CA SER A 310 -23.75 -10.98 -5.36
C SER A 310 -22.76 -10.72 -6.50
N PHE A 311 -22.14 -11.80 -6.98
CA PHE A 311 -21.22 -11.82 -8.10
C PHE A 311 -21.81 -12.68 -9.22
N GLU A 312 -21.98 -12.10 -10.40
CA GLU A 312 -22.61 -12.76 -11.55
C GLU A 312 -21.73 -13.87 -12.13
N SER A 313 -20.41 -13.67 -12.12
CA SER A 313 -19.44 -14.64 -12.65
C SER A 313 -18.15 -14.59 -11.86
N VAL A 314 -17.77 -15.74 -11.31
CA VAL A 314 -16.49 -16.02 -10.67
C VAL A 314 -15.99 -17.39 -11.12
N THR A 315 -14.68 -17.65 -11.03
CA THR A 315 -14.14 -19.01 -11.15
C THR A 315 -13.63 -19.48 -9.81
N ILE A 316 -14.14 -20.62 -9.37
CA ILE A 316 -13.77 -21.26 -8.11
C ILE A 316 -12.84 -22.44 -8.40
N PHE A 317 -11.81 -22.56 -7.59
CA PHE A 317 -10.80 -23.61 -7.59
C PHE A 317 -10.92 -24.43 -6.31
N PHE A 318 -10.95 -25.75 -6.48
CA PHE A 318 -10.74 -26.70 -5.41
C PHE A 318 -9.53 -27.58 -5.73
N SER A 319 -8.69 -27.82 -4.73
CA SER A 319 -7.67 -28.87 -4.80
C SER A 319 -7.76 -29.83 -3.63
N ASP A 320 -7.24 -31.02 -3.83
CA ASP A 320 -7.11 -32.09 -2.83
C ASP A 320 -5.79 -32.84 -3.05
N VAL A 321 -5.14 -33.28 -1.97
CA VAL A 321 -3.91 -34.07 -2.06
C VAL A 321 -4.27 -35.55 -2.14
N VAL A 322 -3.87 -36.17 -3.25
CA VAL A 322 -4.22 -37.56 -3.54
C VAL A 322 -3.60 -38.49 -2.49
N GLN A 323 -4.46 -39.27 -1.84
CA GLN A 323 -4.08 -40.27 -0.84
C GLN A 323 -3.27 -39.70 0.34
N PHE A 324 -3.52 -38.44 0.72
CA PHE A 324 -2.84 -37.79 1.85
C PHE A 324 -2.90 -38.62 3.14
N THR A 325 -4.02 -39.28 3.43
CA THR A 325 -4.17 -40.15 4.62
C THR A 325 -3.16 -41.30 4.63
N ASN A 326 -2.85 -41.89 3.47
CA ASN A 326 -1.88 -42.98 3.38
C ASN A 326 -0.44 -42.48 3.57
N LEU A 327 -0.16 -41.27 3.08
CA LEU A 327 1.12 -40.61 3.28
C LEU A 327 1.30 -40.23 4.76
N ALA A 328 0.28 -39.62 5.36
CA ALA A 328 0.24 -39.27 6.77
C ALA A 328 0.46 -40.48 7.68
N ALA A 329 -0.08 -41.66 7.34
CA ALA A 329 0.13 -42.89 8.11
C ALA A 329 1.59 -43.37 8.13
N LYS A 330 2.43 -42.96 7.16
CA LYS A 330 3.86 -43.32 7.08
C LYS A 330 4.77 -42.30 7.79
N CYS A 331 4.23 -41.16 8.20
CA CYS A 331 4.97 -40.05 8.78
C CYS A 331 4.70 -39.93 10.28
N THR A 332 5.69 -39.44 11.03
CA THR A 332 5.43 -38.98 12.40
C THR A 332 4.61 -37.68 12.37
N PRO A 333 3.83 -37.35 13.42
CA PRO A 333 3.05 -36.12 13.46
C PRO A 333 3.88 -34.85 13.18
N LEU A 334 5.11 -34.79 13.69
CA LEU A 334 6.02 -33.65 13.46
C LEU A 334 6.43 -33.56 11.98
N GLN A 335 6.71 -34.69 11.33
CA GLN A 335 7.04 -34.73 9.91
C GLN A 335 5.86 -34.30 9.03
N ILE A 336 4.62 -34.67 9.40
CA ILE A 336 3.41 -34.26 8.67
C ILE A 336 3.21 -32.75 8.76
N VAL A 337 3.38 -32.17 9.95
CA VAL A 337 3.23 -30.72 10.13
C VAL A 337 4.26 -29.96 9.29
N ASN A 338 5.53 -30.39 9.30
CA ASN A 338 6.56 -29.77 8.48
C ASN A 338 6.27 -29.92 6.98
N LEU A 339 5.84 -31.12 6.56
CA LEU A 339 5.45 -31.39 5.18
C LEU A 339 4.32 -30.47 4.70
N LEU A 340 3.26 -30.32 5.51
CA LEU A 340 2.14 -29.44 5.20
C LEU A 340 2.58 -27.98 5.17
N ASN A 341 3.40 -27.53 6.11
CA ASN A 341 3.91 -26.15 6.11
C ASN A 341 4.75 -25.85 4.87
N ASP A 342 5.60 -26.78 4.43
CA ASP A 342 6.41 -26.62 3.21
C ASP A 342 5.52 -26.56 1.96
N LEU A 343 4.53 -27.44 1.88
CA LEU A 343 3.54 -27.46 0.80
C LEU A 343 2.73 -26.16 0.76
N TYR A 344 2.23 -25.71 1.92
CA TYR A 344 1.43 -24.51 2.06
C TYR A 344 2.20 -23.24 1.73
N THR A 345 3.46 -23.15 2.17
CA THR A 345 4.33 -22.01 1.84
C THR A 345 4.55 -21.91 0.33
N MET A 346 4.74 -23.05 -0.34
CA MET A 346 4.89 -23.11 -1.78
C MET A 346 3.59 -22.71 -2.51
N PHE A 347 2.44 -23.22 -2.08
CA PHE A 347 1.14 -22.87 -2.68
C PHE A 347 0.77 -21.40 -2.46
N ASP A 348 0.96 -20.88 -1.25
CA ASP A 348 0.71 -19.48 -0.93
C ASP A 348 1.58 -18.55 -1.80
N THR A 349 2.84 -18.92 -2.06
CA THR A 349 3.73 -18.16 -2.96
C THR A 349 3.17 -18.09 -4.39
N ILE A 350 2.57 -19.18 -4.90
CA ILE A 350 1.97 -19.20 -6.24
C ILE A 350 0.66 -18.39 -6.25
N ILE A 351 -0.17 -18.51 -5.21
CA ILE A 351 -1.42 -17.75 -5.10
C ILE A 351 -1.13 -16.24 -5.09
N GLU A 352 -0.11 -15.79 -4.38
CA GLU A 352 0.30 -14.36 -4.31
C GLU A 352 0.73 -13.77 -5.67
N GLN A 353 1.13 -14.61 -6.63
CA GLN A 353 1.53 -14.18 -7.98
C GLN A 353 0.34 -13.98 -8.93
N HIS A 354 -0.84 -14.45 -8.56
CA HIS A 354 -2.05 -14.41 -9.38
C HIS A 354 -3.12 -13.53 -8.74
N SER A 355 -4.06 -13.02 -9.54
CA SER A 355 -5.20 -12.24 -9.04
C SER A 355 -6.27 -13.16 -8.45
N VAL A 356 -5.92 -13.88 -7.38
CA VAL A 356 -6.74 -14.92 -6.74
C VAL A 356 -6.86 -14.64 -5.24
N TYR A 357 -8.06 -14.83 -4.70
CA TYR A 357 -8.32 -14.76 -3.28
C TYR A 357 -8.38 -16.17 -2.67
N LYS A 358 -7.54 -16.42 -1.65
CA LYS A 358 -7.58 -17.63 -0.82
C LYS A 358 -8.73 -17.50 0.17
N VAL A 359 -9.72 -18.38 0.08
CA VAL A 359 -10.90 -18.36 0.94
C VAL A 359 -10.58 -19.10 2.24
N GLU A 360 -10.27 -20.39 2.12
CA GLU A 360 -9.97 -21.27 3.22
C GLU A 360 -9.21 -22.50 2.75
N THR A 361 -8.59 -23.18 3.71
CA THR A 361 -8.03 -24.51 3.54
C THR A 361 -9.04 -25.53 4.05
N ILE A 362 -9.34 -26.56 3.25
CA ILE A 362 -10.29 -27.62 3.60
C ILE A 362 -9.50 -28.93 3.69
N GLY A 363 -9.20 -29.37 4.92
CA GLY A 363 -8.31 -30.51 5.14
C GLY A 363 -6.90 -30.22 4.62
N ASP A 364 -6.46 -31.03 3.66
CA ASP A 364 -5.22 -30.97 2.90
C ASP A 364 -5.36 -30.23 1.55
N GLY A 365 -6.55 -29.70 1.27
CA GLY A 365 -6.92 -29.00 0.05
C GLY A 365 -7.06 -27.49 0.17
N TYR A 366 -7.09 -26.80 -0.98
CA TYR A 366 -7.25 -25.35 -1.07
C TYR A 366 -8.56 -24.96 -1.75
N LEU A 367 -9.25 -23.97 -1.18
CA LEU A 367 -10.34 -23.26 -1.83
C LEU A 367 -9.89 -21.85 -2.20
N CYS A 368 -9.82 -21.59 -3.50
CA CYS A 368 -9.42 -20.32 -4.07
C CYS A 368 -10.46 -19.82 -5.07
N VAL A 369 -10.52 -18.51 -5.27
CA VAL A 369 -11.49 -17.90 -6.18
C VAL A 369 -10.90 -16.67 -6.86
N SER A 370 -11.26 -16.46 -8.12
CA SER A 370 -11.00 -15.21 -8.83
C SER A 370 -12.31 -14.60 -9.33
N GLY A 371 -12.33 -13.28 -9.52
CA GLY A 371 -13.54 -12.50 -9.81
C GLY A 371 -14.21 -11.93 -8.56
N LEU A 372 -13.67 -12.23 -7.36
CA LEU A 372 -14.02 -11.60 -6.10
C LEU A 372 -12.78 -11.54 -5.16
N PRO A 373 -12.75 -10.63 -4.16
CA PRO A 373 -13.73 -9.55 -3.93
C PRO A 373 -13.69 -8.48 -5.04
N TYR A 374 -12.63 -8.46 -5.86
CA TYR A 374 -12.52 -7.57 -7.00
C TYR A 374 -13.00 -8.26 -8.28
N ARG A 375 -13.99 -7.64 -8.94
CA ARG A 375 -14.45 -8.09 -10.27
C ARG A 375 -13.36 -7.82 -11.31
N ASN A 376 -12.99 -8.83 -12.10
CA ASN A 376 -11.97 -8.74 -13.15
C ASN A 376 -12.48 -9.19 -14.54
N GLY A 377 -13.81 -9.15 -14.75
CA GLY A 377 -14.44 -9.60 -16.00
C GLY A 377 -14.12 -11.07 -16.28
N ILE A 378 -13.97 -11.46 -17.54
CA ILE A 378 -13.65 -12.87 -17.89
C ILE A 378 -12.25 -13.33 -17.49
N GLN A 379 -11.38 -12.44 -16.97
CA GLN A 379 -10.01 -12.83 -16.61
C GLN A 379 -9.98 -13.77 -15.40
N HIS A 380 -11.03 -13.86 -14.58
CA HIS A 380 -11.06 -14.79 -13.45
C HIS A 380 -10.78 -16.24 -13.85
N VAL A 381 -11.27 -16.69 -15.01
CA VAL A 381 -11.06 -18.07 -15.47
C VAL A 381 -9.61 -18.30 -15.86
N ARG A 382 -8.97 -17.27 -16.44
CA ARG A 382 -7.57 -17.28 -16.84
C ARG A 382 -6.66 -17.38 -15.62
N GLU A 383 -6.87 -16.53 -14.63
CA GLU A 383 -6.07 -16.48 -13.40
C GLU A 383 -6.09 -17.83 -12.67
N ILE A 384 -7.27 -18.44 -12.57
CA ILE A 384 -7.40 -19.77 -11.95
C ILE A 384 -6.78 -20.87 -12.82
N ALA A 385 -6.94 -20.82 -14.15
CA ALA A 385 -6.32 -21.79 -15.05
C ALA A 385 -4.79 -21.77 -14.95
N GLU A 386 -4.18 -20.58 -14.95
CA GLU A 386 -2.74 -20.41 -14.81
C GLU A 386 -2.20 -20.85 -13.44
N MET A 387 -2.92 -20.48 -12.38
CA MET A 387 -2.60 -20.94 -11.03
C MET A 387 -2.66 -22.47 -10.94
N SER A 388 -3.68 -23.10 -11.54
CA SER A 388 -3.86 -24.57 -11.54
C SER A 388 -2.72 -25.30 -12.26
N LEU A 389 -2.30 -24.79 -13.43
CA LEU A 389 -1.17 -25.34 -14.19
C LEU A 389 0.14 -25.17 -13.42
N SER A 390 0.32 -24.02 -12.74
CA SER A 390 1.49 -23.76 -11.89
C SER A 390 1.54 -24.71 -10.70
N PHE A 391 0.40 -24.96 -10.04
CA PHE A 391 0.29 -25.92 -8.94
C PHE A 391 0.75 -27.32 -9.36
N LEU A 392 0.24 -27.85 -10.48
CA LEU A 392 0.67 -29.17 -10.96
C LEU A 392 2.16 -29.22 -11.28
N THR A 393 2.70 -28.16 -11.90
CA THR A 393 4.12 -28.10 -12.26
C THR A 393 5.03 -28.12 -11.03
N VAL A 394 4.71 -27.32 -10.00
CA VAL A 394 5.55 -27.23 -8.81
C VAL A 394 5.41 -28.46 -7.91
N VAL A 395 4.21 -29.04 -7.80
CA VAL A 395 4.01 -30.29 -7.04
C VAL A 395 4.80 -31.46 -7.62
N GLN A 396 4.94 -31.54 -8.95
CA GLN A 396 5.78 -32.56 -9.58
C GLN A 396 7.26 -32.45 -9.20
N ALA A 397 7.75 -31.23 -8.96
CA ALA A 397 9.12 -30.97 -8.51
C ALA A 397 9.30 -31.12 -6.98
N PHE A 398 8.21 -31.12 -6.22
CA PHE A 398 8.25 -31.24 -4.77
C PHE A 398 8.73 -32.63 -4.35
N ARG A 399 9.64 -32.68 -3.37
CA ARG A 399 10.21 -33.91 -2.83
C ARG A 399 10.13 -33.89 -1.32
N ILE A 400 9.72 -35.02 -0.75
CA ILE A 400 9.58 -35.17 0.70
C ILE A 400 10.94 -35.63 1.26
N PRO A 401 11.63 -34.81 2.09
CA PRO A 401 12.99 -35.14 2.52
C PRO A 401 13.10 -36.48 3.27
N HIS A 402 12.07 -36.84 4.02
CA HIS A 402 12.02 -38.06 4.83
C HIS A 402 11.40 -39.27 4.10
N LEU A 403 10.78 -39.07 2.93
CA LEU A 403 10.18 -40.12 2.10
C LEU A 403 10.49 -39.84 0.61
N PRO A 404 11.75 -39.99 0.17
CA PRO A 404 12.18 -39.60 -1.17
C PRO A 404 11.56 -40.45 -2.31
N SER A 405 11.04 -41.64 -2.00
CA SER A 405 10.35 -42.52 -2.94
C SER A 405 8.88 -42.17 -3.15
N GLU A 406 8.29 -41.37 -2.26
CA GLU A 406 6.90 -40.97 -2.35
C GLU A 406 6.81 -39.64 -3.11
N SER A 407 5.75 -39.50 -3.91
CA SER A 407 5.46 -38.26 -4.63
C SER A 407 4.06 -37.79 -4.30
N ILE A 408 3.90 -36.47 -4.19
CA ILE A 408 2.60 -35.85 -3.96
C ILE A 408 1.95 -35.61 -5.31
N ASN A 409 0.65 -35.84 -5.40
CA ASN A 409 -0.14 -35.50 -6.57
C ASN A 409 -1.42 -34.78 -6.13
N LEU A 410 -1.93 -33.90 -6.99
CA LEU A 410 -3.13 -33.14 -6.71
C LEU A 410 -4.29 -33.58 -7.60
N ARG A 411 -5.50 -33.52 -7.07
CA ARG A 411 -6.72 -33.39 -7.88
C ARG A 411 -7.14 -31.95 -7.86
N ILE A 412 -7.49 -31.42 -9.03
CA ILE A 412 -7.93 -30.03 -9.16
C ILE A 412 -9.29 -30.01 -9.87
N GLY A 413 -10.22 -29.23 -9.32
CA GLY A 413 -11.53 -28.94 -9.89
C GLY A 413 -11.73 -27.45 -10.09
N MET A 414 -12.25 -27.07 -11.25
CA MET A 414 -12.60 -25.68 -11.56
C MET A 414 -14.03 -25.58 -12.09
N HIS A 415 -14.77 -24.59 -11.61
CA HIS A 415 -16.09 -24.25 -12.15
C HIS A 415 -16.30 -22.75 -12.12
N SER A 416 -17.04 -22.24 -13.10
CA SER A 416 -17.38 -20.83 -13.20
C SER A 416 -18.88 -20.62 -13.13
N GLY A 417 -19.31 -19.62 -12.38
CA GLY A 417 -20.73 -19.31 -12.20
C GLY A 417 -20.94 -18.18 -11.19
N SER A 418 -22.21 -17.90 -10.87
CA SER A 418 -22.59 -16.85 -9.93
C SER A 418 -22.47 -17.31 -8.47
N CYS A 419 -22.01 -16.44 -7.58
CA CYS A 419 -22.00 -16.71 -6.15
C CYS A 419 -22.33 -15.46 -5.33
N VAL A 420 -22.77 -15.66 -4.10
CA VAL A 420 -22.90 -14.61 -3.10
C VAL A 420 -21.73 -14.72 -2.13
N ALA A 421 -21.08 -13.61 -1.79
CA ALA A 421 -20.02 -13.59 -0.79
C ALA A 421 -20.36 -12.64 0.35
N GLY A 422 -19.96 -12.98 1.57
CA GLY A 422 -20.28 -12.18 2.75
C GLY A 422 -19.46 -12.57 3.97
N VAL A 423 -19.48 -11.71 5.00
CA VAL A 423 -18.80 -11.96 6.27
C VAL A 423 -19.73 -12.68 7.21
N VAL A 424 -19.28 -13.81 7.77
CA VAL A 424 -20.00 -14.60 8.76
C VAL A 424 -19.23 -14.63 10.08
N GLY A 425 -19.96 -14.50 11.19
CA GLY A 425 -19.40 -14.58 12.54
C GLY A 425 -19.04 -13.22 13.12
N LEU A 426 -19.41 -13.00 14.39
CA LEU A 426 -19.14 -11.75 15.11
C LEU A 426 -17.76 -11.75 15.78
N ALA A 427 -17.39 -12.85 16.44
CA ALA A 427 -16.12 -12.97 17.17
C ALA A 427 -14.95 -13.41 16.27
N MET A 428 -15.22 -14.25 15.28
CA MET A 428 -14.24 -14.72 14.29
C MET A 428 -14.82 -14.52 12.89
N PRO A 429 -14.73 -13.30 12.33
CA PRO A 429 -15.30 -13.00 11.02
C PRO A 429 -14.56 -13.79 9.93
N ARG A 430 -15.32 -14.47 9.08
CA ARG A 430 -14.82 -15.18 7.90
C ARG A 430 -15.50 -14.68 6.65
N TYR A 431 -14.74 -14.43 5.59
CA TYR A 431 -15.29 -14.09 4.29
C TYR A 431 -15.64 -15.38 3.54
N CYS A 432 -16.93 -15.72 3.51
CA CYS A 432 -17.43 -16.98 2.98
C CYS A 432 -18.14 -16.78 1.64
N LEU A 433 -18.11 -17.83 0.80
CA LEU A 433 -18.84 -17.89 -0.45
C LEU A 433 -20.05 -18.82 -0.31
N PHE A 434 -21.15 -18.44 -0.93
CA PHE A 434 -22.41 -19.15 -0.94
C PHE A 434 -22.92 -19.28 -2.36
N GLY A 435 -23.56 -20.41 -2.64
CA GLY A 435 -24.17 -20.69 -3.93
C GLY A 435 -23.79 -22.05 -4.48
N ASP A 436 -24.58 -22.48 -5.44
CA ASP A 436 -24.42 -23.78 -6.09
C ASP A 436 -23.10 -23.91 -6.88
N THR A 437 -22.51 -22.80 -7.31
CA THR A 437 -21.18 -22.76 -7.96
C THR A 437 -20.08 -23.33 -7.05
N VAL A 438 -20.12 -23.09 -5.74
CA VAL A 438 -19.14 -23.65 -4.79
C VAL A 438 -19.25 -25.18 -4.75
N ASN A 439 -20.49 -25.67 -4.65
CA ASN A 439 -20.77 -27.11 -4.61
C ASN A 439 -20.35 -27.79 -5.91
N THR A 440 -20.68 -27.20 -7.06
CA THR A 440 -20.30 -27.72 -8.38
C THR A 440 -18.78 -27.78 -8.55
N ALA A 441 -18.04 -26.74 -8.12
CA ALA A 441 -16.58 -26.74 -8.13
C ALA A 441 -15.97 -27.87 -7.27
N SER A 442 -16.50 -28.07 -6.05
CA SER A 442 -16.11 -29.20 -5.19
C SER A 442 -16.42 -30.57 -5.85
N ARG A 443 -17.50 -30.67 -6.62
CA ARG A 443 -17.79 -31.90 -7.40
C ARG A 443 -16.84 -32.10 -8.58
N MET A 444 -16.34 -31.03 -9.20
CA MET A 444 -15.30 -31.13 -10.22
C MET A 444 -14.01 -31.70 -9.63
N GLU A 445 -13.60 -31.26 -8.44
CA GLU A 445 -12.41 -31.79 -7.77
C GLU A 445 -12.60 -33.26 -7.39
N SER A 446 -13.66 -33.58 -6.63
CA SER A 446 -13.86 -34.93 -6.09
C SER A 446 -14.05 -36.02 -7.14
N ASN A 447 -14.62 -35.67 -8.31
CA ASN A 447 -14.71 -36.56 -9.47
C ASN A 447 -13.50 -36.46 -10.40
N GLY A 448 -12.50 -35.63 -10.08
CA GLY A 448 -11.28 -35.44 -10.86
C GLY A 448 -10.35 -36.65 -10.83
N LYS A 449 -9.33 -36.63 -11.70
CA LYS A 449 -8.26 -37.65 -11.76
C LYS A 449 -6.97 -37.07 -11.18
N PRO A 450 -6.16 -37.86 -10.45
CA PRO A 450 -4.83 -37.44 -9.98
C PRO A 450 -3.98 -36.83 -11.10
N GLY A 451 -3.39 -35.68 -10.84
CA GLY A 451 -2.50 -34.97 -11.76
C GLY A 451 -3.19 -34.30 -12.94
N ARG A 452 -4.53 -34.15 -12.91
CA ARG A 452 -5.30 -33.46 -13.95
C ARG A 452 -6.20 -32.38 -13.37
N ILE A 453 -6.50 -31.39 -14.20
CA ILE A 453 -7.39 -30.26 -13.89
C ILE A 453 -8.75 -30.54 -14.55
N HIS A 454 -9.76 -30.81 -13.73
CA HIS A 454 -11.12 -31.09 -14.18
C HIS A 454 -11.93 -29.80 -14.21
N ILE A 455 -12.54 -29.48 -15.36
CA ILE A 455 -13.29 -28.24 -15.54
C ILE A 455 -14.72 -28.53 -16.02
N SER A 456 -15.68 -27.75 -15.51
CA SER A 456 -17.08 -27.76 -15.99
C SER A 456 -17.21 -27.12 -17.38
N GLY A 457 -18.31 -27.42 -18.10
CA GLY A 457 -18.60 -26.78 -19.39
C GLY A 457 -18.67 -25.25 -19.36
N GLU A 458 -19.18 -24.64 -18.28
CA GLU A 458 -19.24 -23.17 -18.16
C GLU A 458 -17.85 -22.54 -18.07
N ALA A 459 -16.96 -23.13 -17.27
CA ALA A 459 -15.57 -22.70 -17.19
C ALA A 459 -14.84 -22.90 -18.53
N GLU A 460 -15.13 -23.97 -19.24
CA GLU A 460 -14.55 -24.28 -20.54
C GLU A 460 -14.97 -23.25 -21.60
N ALA A 461 -16.26 -22.90 -21.65
CA ALA A 461 -16.79 -21.89 -22.56
C ALA A 461 -16.12 -20.52 -22.35
N LEU A 462 -15.92 -20.10 -21.09
CA LEU A 462 -15.21 -18.86 -20.77
C LEU A 462 -13.72 -18.96 -21.13
N LEU A 463 -13.09 -20.12 -20.90
CA LEU A 463 -11.68 -20.32 -21.24
C LEU A 463 -11.45 -20.31 -22.76
N ARG A 464 -12.38 -20.86 -23.55
CA ARG A 464 -12.40 -20.74 -25.02
C ARG A 464 -12.52 -19.28 -25.47
N GLN A 465 -13.33 -18.48 -24.78
CA GLN A 465 -13.49 -17.06 -25.08
C GLN A 465 -12.20 -16.27 -24.79
N VAL A 466 -11.48 -16.59 -23.72
CA VAL A 466 -10.16 -16.00 -23.43
C VAL A 466 -9.12 -16.43 -24.46
N GLY A 467 -9.16 -17.70 -24.87
CA GLY A 467 -8.24 -18.30 -25.83
C GLY A 467 -6.87 -18.67 -25.21
N GLY A 468 -6.08 -19.44 -25.96
CA GLY A 468 -4.71 -19.82 -25.57
C GLY A 468 -4.58 -21.04 -24.65
N TYR A 469 -5.64 -21.82 -24.47
CA TYR A 469 -5.65 -23.03 -23.64
C TYR A 469 -6.08 -24.26 -24.44
N GLU A 470 -5.52 -25.41 -24.08
CA GLU A 470 -5.87 -26.71 -24.67
C GLU A 470 -6.77 -27.48 -23.71
N THR A 471 -8.01 -27.71 -24.14
CA THR A 471 -9.03 -28.45 -23.40
C THR A 471 -9.40 -29.74 -24.13
N GLU A 472 -9.67 -30.80 -23.38
CA GLU A 472 -10.03 -32.13 -23.89
C GLU A 472 -11.37 -32.57 -23.27
N THR A 473 -12.33 -33.00 -24.09
CA THR A 473 -13.61 -33.50 -23.58
C THR A 473 -13.42 -34.79 -22.77
N ARG A 474 -13.90 -34.79 -21.53
CA ARG A 474 -13.94 -36.00 -20.68
C ARG A 474 -15.14 -36.89 -21.04
N GLY A 475 -16.21 -36.28 -21.53
CA GLY A 475 -17.49 -36.90 -21.79
C GLY A 475 -18.50 -36.61 -20.68
N GLU A 476 -19.59 -37.37 -20.67
CA GLU A 476 -20.67 -37.23 -19.72
C GLU A 476 -20.33 -37.85 -18.36
N VAL A 477 -20.43 -37.04 -17.29
CA VAL A 477 -20.22 -37.46 -15.91
C VAL A 477 -21.47 -37.15 -15.09
N ILE A 478 -21.92 -38.10 -14.28
CA ILE A 478 -23.05 -37.90 -13.36
C ILE A 478 -22.56 -37.11 -12.14
N ILE A 479 -23.02 -35.88 -12.01
CA ILE A 479 -22.73 -35.00 -10.88
C ILE A 479 -23.94 -34.92 -9.97
N LYS A 480 -23.76 -35.28 -8.69
CA LYS A 480 -24.83 -35.28 -7.69
C LYS A 480 -25.50 -33.90 -7.61
N GLY A 481 -26.82 -33.86 -7.81
CA GLY A 481 -27.62 -32.62 -7.79
C GLY A 481 -27.71 -31.87 -9.13
N LYS A 482 -26.85 -32.21 -10.10
CA LYS A 482 -26.87 -31.62 -11.45
C LYS A 482 -27.31 -32.60 -12.54
N GLY A 483 -27.22 -33.90 -12.29
CA GLY A 483 -27.50 -34.93 -13.28
C GLY A 483 -26.29 -35.18 -14.17
N VAL A 484 -26.54 -35.51 -15.43
CA VAL A 484 -25.47 -35.75 -16.41
C VAL A 484 -24.93 -34.40 -16.89
N MET A 485 -23.62 -34.19 -16.77
CA MET A 485 -22.94 -33.00 -17.27
C MET A 485 -21.79 -33.40 -18.19
N GLU A 486 -21.63 -32.67 -19.30
CA GLU A 486 -20.41 -32.74 -20.09
C GLU A 486 -19.30 -31.95 -19.39
N THR A 487 -18.15 -32.59 -19.20
CA THR A 487 -17.00 -31.96 -18.54
C THR A 487 -15.72 -32.15 -19.35
N PHE A 488 -14.68 -31.40 -18.97
CA PHE A 488 -13.47 -31.27 -19.77
C PHE A 488 -12.22 -31.36 -18.88
N TRP A 489 -11.09 -31.68 -19.49
CA TRP A 489 -9.76 -31.58 -18.90
C TRP A 489 -9.06 -30.34 -19.44
N LEU A 490 -8.40 -29.59 -18.57
CA LEU A 490 -7.44 -28.57 -18.97
C LEU A 490 -6.05 -29.21 -19.03
N ASN A 491 -5.45 -29.27 -20.22
CA ASN A 491 -4.17 -29.96 -20.44
C ASN A 491 -2.97 -28.99 -20.46
N GLY A 492 -3.14 -27.74 -20.88
CA GLY A 492 -2.05 -26.77 -20.93
C GLY A 492 -2.37 -25.51 -21.73
N ARG A 493 -1.32 -24.76 -22.07
CA ARG A 493 -1.41 -23.60 -22.97
C ARG A 493 -1.27 -24.03 -24.43
N SER A 494 -2.08 -23.45 -25.31
CA SER A 494 -1.98 -23.71 -26.75
C SER A 494 -0.71 -23.07 -27.33
N SER A 495 0.03 -23.86 -28.11
CA SER A 495 1.33 -23.49 -28.69
C SER A 495 1.30 -22.29 -29.67
N THR A 496 0.12 -21.73 -29.98
CA THR A 496 -0.06 -20.69 -31.01
C THR A 496 -0.08 -19.25 -30.49
N GLY A 497 0.11 -19.00 -29.18
CA GLY A 497 -0.01 -17.66 -28.57
C GLY A 497 1.25 -17.06 -27.91
N SER A 498 2.41 -17.70 -28.01
CA SER A 498 3.62 -17.27 -27.31
C SER A 498 4.43 -16.23 -28.08
N SER A 499 3.95 -14.98 -28.12
CA SER A 499 4.77 -13.80 -28.47
C SER A 499 4.23 -12.53 -27.80
N HIS A 500 4.26 -12.48 -26.47
CA HIS A 500 4.78 -11.34 -25.69
C HIS A 500 4.55 -11.50 -24.18
N ASN A 501 5.55 -11.04 -23.41
CA ASN A 501 5.61 -10.88 -21.95
C ASN A 501 5.92 -12.12 -21.10
N GLN A 502 7.12 -12.66 -21.26
CA GLN A 502 7.90 -13.14 -20.10
C GLN A 502 8.62 -11.95 -19.45
N PRO A 503 8.53 -11.75 -18.12
CA PRO A 503 9.49 -10.93 -17.41
C PRO A 503 10.88 -11.58 -17.52
N ARG A 504 11.86 -10.81 -18.02
CA ARG A 504 13.26 -11.22 -18.08
C ARG A 504 13.76 -11.57 -16.67
N LEU A 505 14.13 -12.84 -16.47
CA LEU A 505 15.08 -13.23 -15.43
C LEU A 505 16.40 -12.52 -15.73
N LEU A 506 16.64 -11.42 -15.02
CA LEU A 506 17.95 -10.77 -14.97
C LEU A 506 18.92 -11.73 -14.28
N SER A 507 19.73 -12.40 -15.08
CA SER A 507 20.99 -12.98 -14.65
C SER A 507 21.85 -11.88 -14.05
N ARG A 508 21.99 -11.89 -12.72
CA ARG A 508 22.96 -11.04 -12.04
C ARG A 508 24.06 -11.91 -11.45
N SER A 509 25.19 -11.84 -12.15
CA SER A 509 26.57 -12.06 -11.73
C SER A 509 26.81 -12.33 -10.23
N SER A 510 27.56 -13.40 -9.98
CA SER A 510 28.23 -13.80 -8.75
C SER A 510 28.82 -12.63 -7.94
N PRO A 511 28.71 -12.61 -6.61
CA PRO A 511 29.57 -11.79 -5.77
C PRO A 511 30.81 -12.57 -5.36
N LEU A 512 31.96 -11.93 -5.52
CA LEU A 512 33.26 -12.33 -4.99
C LEU A 512 33.19 -12.60 -3.48
N GLN A 513 33.87 -13.67 -3.06
CA GLN A 513 34.27 -13.89 -1.69
C GLN A 513 35.12 -12.71 -1.18
N THR A 514 34.67 -12.08 -0.11
CA THR A 514 35.56 -11.35 0.80
C THR A 514 35.21 -11.76 2.23
N SER A 515 36.15 -12.49 2.79
CA SER A 515 36.25 -12.90 4.18
C SER A 515 36.18 -11.71 5.13
N THR A 516 35.37 -11.79 6.19
CA THR A 516 35.71 -11.20 7.49
C THR A 516 35.04 -11.97 8.62
N ASN A 517 35.89 -12.38 9.57
CA ASN A 517 35.57 -13.04 10.82
C ASN A 517 34.54 -12.27 11.65
N THR A 518 33.53 -12.94 12.20
CA THR A 518 32.98 -12.54 13.50
C THR A 518 32.48 -13.76 14.28
N ARG A 519 32.91 -13.78 15.55
CA ARG A 519 32.87 -14.88 16.52
C ARG A 519 31.45 -15.25 16.94
N LEU A 520 31.22 -16.55 17.05
CA LEU A 520 30.13 -17.17 17.81
C LEU A 520 30.13 -16.68 19.27
N PHE A 521 29.02 -16.10 19.71
CA PHE A 521 28.64 -16.08 21.12
C PHE A 521 27.32 -16.83 21.28
N HIS A 522 27.39 -17.99 21.94
CA HIS A 522 26.26 -18.71 22.49
C HIS A 522 25.46 -17.80 23.43
N SER A 523 24.14 -17.80 23.30
CA SER A 523 23.22 -17.34 24.35
C SER A 523 22.02 -18.28 24.38
N ARG A 524 21.81 -18.82 25.58
CA ARG A 524 20.84 -19.84 25.96
C ARG A 524 19.41 -19.32 25.81
N GLU A 525 18.54 -20.12 25.20
CA GLU A 525 17.09 -19.94 25.29
C GLU A 525 16.57 -20.48 26.64
N PRO A 526 15.55 -19.85 27.26
CA PRO A 526 14.91 -20.38 28.46
C PRO A 526 13.87 -21.45 28.09
N THR A 527 13.90 -22.55 28.83
CA THR A 527 12.91 -23.63 28.85
C THR A 527 11.52 -23.15 29.30
N PRO A 528 10.42 -23.61 28.68
CA PRO A 528 9.08 -23.44 29.23
C PRO A 528 8.80 -24.46 30.35
N PRO A 529 7.99 -24.11 31.38
CA PRO A 529 7.67 -25.04 32.45
C PRO A 529 6.61 -26.07 32.04
N MET A 530 6.85 -27.33 32.41
CA MET A 530 5.87 -28.41 32.39
C MET A 530 4.74 -28.14 33.39
N GLN A 531 3.49 -28.28 32.95
CA GLN A 531 2.38 -28.64 33.85
C GLN A 531 1.50 -29.74 33.24
N ASN A 532 1.18 -30.67 34.14
CA ASN A 532 0.57 -31.99 34.00
C ASN A 532 -0.69 -32.10 33.15
N GLU A 533 -0.74 -33.22 32.42
CA GLU A 533 -1.94 -33.86 31.90
C GLU A 533 -2.97 -34.16 33.00
N ARG A 534 -4.22 -33.79 32.76
CA ARG A 534 -5.38 -34.58 33.20
C ARG A 534 -6.28 -34.82 32.00
N SER A 535 -6.38 -36.11 31.67
CA SER A 535 -7.34 -36.74 30.78
C SER A 535 -8.77 -36.22 30.99
N MET A 536 -9.37 -35.66 29.94
CA MET A 536 -10.81 -35.70 29.70
C MET A 536 -11.03 -36.04 28.22
N LYS A 537 -11.48 -37.28 27.99
CA LYS A 537 -12.15 -37.68 26.75
C LYS A 537 -13.37 -36.78 26.56
N SER A 538 -13.43 -36.03 25.46
CA SER A 538 -14.66 -35.40 24.99
C SER A 538 -14.62 -35.32 23.46
N THR A 539 -15.32 -36.26 22.84
CA THR A 539 -15.73 -36.25 21.44
C THR A 539 -16.64 -35.05 21.20
N HIS A 540 -16.16 -34.01 20.51
CA HIS A 540 -17.05 -33.01 19.89
C HIS A 540 -16.43 -32.51 18.58
N GLN A 541 -16.83 -33.16 17.49
CA GLN A 541 -16.90 -32.52 16.19
C GLN A 541 -18.00 -31.44 16.26
N PRO A 542 -17.76 -30.20 15.82
CA PRO A 542 -18.86 -29.32 15.45
C PRO A 542 -19.45 -29.88 14.15
N ILE A 543 -20.63 -30.49 14.28
CA ILE A 543 -21.49 -30.87 13.16
C ILE A 543 -21.91 -29.56 12.47
N LEU A 544 -21.45 -29.35 11.23
CA LEU A 544 -22.10 -28.41 10.31
C LEU A 544 -23.58 -28.80 10.23
N PRO A 545 -24.55 -27.86 10.35
CA PRO A 545 -25.94 -28.19 10.14
C PRO A 545 -26.11 -28.77 8.74
N ASN A 546 -26.80 -29.91 8.67
CA ASN A 546 -27.06 -30.61 7.44
C ASN A 546 -27.84 -29.66 6.50
N TYR A 547 -27.43 -29.59 5.23
CA TYR A 547 -27.98 -28.63 4.25
C TYR A 547 -29.52 -28.70 4.12
N ASP A 548 -30.13 -29.84 4.44
CA ASP A 548 -31.58 -30.04 4.45
C ASP A 548 -32.32 -29.25 5.55
N GLU A 549 -31.67 -28.93 6.67
CA GLU A 549 -32.28 -28.12 7.75
C GLU A 549 -32.35 -26.63 7.41
N ALA A 550 -31.38 -26.12 6.64
CA ALA A 550 -31.38 -24.74 6.16
C ALA A 550 -32.49 -24.49 5.12
N GLU A 551 -32.78 -25.48 4.26
CA GLU A 551 -33.89 -25.41 3.30
C GLU A 551 -35.26 -25.46 4.01
N GLY A 552 -35.36 -26.23 5.10
CA GLY A 552 -36.56 -26.31 5.95
C GLY A 552 -36.86 -25.00 6.70
N MET A 553 -35.84 -24.27 7.14
CA MET A 553 -36.01 -22.94 7.76
C MET A 553 -36.41 -21.88 6.73
N TYR A 554 -35.89 -21.94 5.51
CA TYR A 554 -36.24 -21.01 4.43
C TYR A 554 -37.71 -21.17 3.97
N ARG A 555 -38.24 -22.41 3.95
CA ARG A 555 -39.66 -22.69 3.65
C ARG A 555 -40.62 -22.25 4.76
N LYS A 556 -40.20 -22.30 6.03
CA LYS A 556 -41.02 -21.82 7.17
C LYS A 556 -41.09 -20.29 7.26
N ALA A 557 -40.11 -19.56 6.72
CA ALA A 557 -40.06 -18.10 6.77
C ALA A 557 -40.89 -17.42 5.66
N ASN A 558 -41.41 -18.15 4.66
CA ASN A 558 -42.12 -17.54 3.53
C ASN A 558 -43.33 -18.38 3.05
N PRO A 559 -44.51 -18.26 3.69
CA PRO A 559 -45.69 -19.07 3.35
C PRO A 559 -46.37 -18.66 2.02
N ARG A 560 -45.88 -17.64 1.32
CA ARG A 560 -46.50 -17.09 0.11
C ARG A 560 -45.74 -17.47 -1.14
N LYS A 561 -45.68 -18.77 -1.46
CA LYS A 561 -45.43 -19.29 -2.80
C LYS A 561 -45.88 -20.75 -2.83
N ASN A 562 -47.20 -20.94 -2.79
CA ASN A 562 -47.89 -22.15 -3.21
C ASN A 562 -49.23 -21.72 -3.82
N SER A 563 -49.16 -21.36 -5.10
CA SER A 563 -50.26 -21.33 -6.06
C SER A 563 -49.67 -21.57 -7.44
#